data_AF-A0A7S0RBH0-F1
#
_entry.id   AF-A0A7S0RBH0-F1
#
_cell.length_a   1.000
_cell.length_b   1.000
_cell.length_c   1.000
_cell.angle_alpha   90.00
_cell.angle_beta   90.00
_cell.angle_gamma   90.00
#
_symmetry.space_group_name_H-M   'P 1'
#
loop_
_entity.id
_entity.type
_entity.pdbx_description
1 polymer ?
#
loop_
_entity_poly.entity_id
_entity_poly.type
_entity_poly.pdbx_seq_one_letter_code
_entity_poly.pdbx_strand_id
1 'polypeptide(L)'
;GWGNRIMFSMNHGCLPVILQDFVHQPFDDVIPYEEFAIRLRHSDIPSLMDVLRSTSNETIRAMRLAMRKYHAAYNWYPETGGTAYNWTIASLHKKLYNLWGHHYRLQ
;
A
#
# COMPACT_ATOMS: atom_id res chain seq x y z
N GLY A 1 9.92 0.17 -3.53
CA GLY A 1 10.80 0.75 -2.49
C GLY A 1 11.30 -0.40 -1.65
N TRP A 2 12.55 -0.38 -1.22
CA TRP A 2 13.09 -1.46 -0.40
C TRP A 2 12.93 -1.15 1.08
N GLY A 3 12.33 -2.08 1.83
CA GLY A 3 12.28 -2.03 3.28
C GLY A 3 10.92 -2.36 3.90
N ASN A 4 10.95 -2.63 5.20
CA ASN A 4 9.80 -3.05 5.99
C ASN A 4 9.03 -1.87 6.62
N ARG A 5 9.22 -0.63 6.12
CA ARG A 5 8.67 0.59 6.75
C ARG A 5 7.14 0.62 6.76
N ILE A 6 6.50 0.18 5.68
CA ILE A 6 5.04 0.07 5.64
C ILE A 6 4.56 -0.93 6.68
N MET A 7 5.16 -2.12 6.72
CA MET A 7 4.84 -3.14 7.72
C MET A 7 5.01 -2.60 9.14
N PHE A 8 6.13 -1.92 9.45
CA PHE A 8 6.35 -1.32 10.76
C PHE A 8 5.30 -0.23 11.09
N SER A 9 4.98 0.66 10.15
CA SER A 9 3.93 1.68 10.34
C SER A 9 2.59 1.03 10.68
N MET A 10 2.19 0.03 9.90
CA MET A 10 0.92 -0.66 10.08
C MET A 10 0.87 -1.43 11.41
N ASN A 11 1.96 -2.11 11.79
CA ASN A 11 2.06 -2.84 13.06
C ASN A 11 1.89 -1.94 14.29
N HIS A 12 2.36 -0.69 14.20
CA HIS A 12 2.23 0.28 15.30
C HIS A 12 0.93 1.11 15.21
N GLY A 13 0.02 0.80 14.27
CA GLY A 13 -1.22 1.55 14.07
C GLY A 13 -1.02 2.95 13.48
N CYS A 14 0.19 3.25 12.99
CA CYS A 14 0.50 4.50 12.30
C CYS A 14 -0.12 4.48 10.91
N LEU A 15 -0.82 5.56 10.54
CA LEU A 15 -1.33 5.77 9.19
C LEU A 15 -0.14 6.09 8.26
N PRO A 16 0.15 5.27 7.23
CA PRO A 16 1.27 5.53 6.34
C PRO A 16 1.08 6.83 5.55
N VAL A 17 2.12 7.66 5.55
CA VAL A 17 2.27 8.80 4.63
C VAL A 17 3.43 8.47 3.69
N ILE A 18 3.11 8.24 2.41
CA ILE A 18 4.05 7.76 1.41
C ILE A 18 4.49 8.94 0.55
N LEU A 19 5.73 9.37 0.75
CA LEU A 19 6.38 10.44 -0.01
C LEU A 19 7.54 9.85 -0.81
N GLN A 20 7.21 9.04 -1.81
CA GLN A 20 8.18 8.39 -2.69
C GLN A 20 7.63 8.35 -4.12
N ASP A 21 8.12 9.26 -4.95
CA ASP A 21 7.76 9.28 -6.38
C ASP A 21 8.28 8.03 -7.08
N PHE A 22 7.46 7.51 -8.00
CA PHE A 22 7.79 6.38 -8.87
C PHE A 22 8.21 5.09 -8.15
N VAL A 23 7.94 5.02 -6.85
CA VAL A 23 8.30 3.88 -6.00
C VAL A 23 7.04 3.12 -5.64
N HIS A 24 6.87 1.94 -6.25
CA HIS A 24 5.80 1.03 -5.85
C HIS A 24 6.04 0.48 -4.45
N GLN A 25 4.96 0.39 -3.68
CA GLN A 25 4.94 -0.30 -2.40
C GLN A 25 4.72 -1.81 -2.61
N PRO A 26 4.99 -2.66 -1.61
CA PRO A 26 4.67 -4.08 -1.73
C PRO A 26 3.18 -4.26 -2.01
N PHE A 27 2.84 -5.05 -3.02
CA PHE A 27 1.45 -5.35 -3.40
C PHE A 27 0.61 -4.14 -3.82
N ASP A 28 1.22 -3.00 -4.20
CA ASP A 28 0.54 -1.78 -4.70
C ASP A 28 -0.36 -2.06 -5.92
N ASP A 29 -0.14 -3.19 -6.61
CA ASP A 29 -0.94 -3.65 -7.73
C ASP A 29 -2.21 -4.41 -7.31
N VAL A 30 -2.30 -4.93 -6.09
CA VAL A 30 -3.43 -5.77 -5.64
C VAL A 30 -4.05 -5.32 -4.31
N ILE A 31 -3.40 -4.42 -3.58
CA ILE A 31 -3.87 -3.83 -2.33
C ILE A 31 -4.17 -2.33 -2.57
N PRO A 32 -5.37 -1.83 -2.20
CA PRO A 32 -5.77 -0.45 -2.45
C PRO A 32 -5.17 0.51 -1.41
N TYR A 33 -3.94 0.96 -1.64
CA TYR A 33 -3.23 1.87 -0.74
C TYR A 33 -3.98 3.19 -0.49
N GLU A 34 -4.78 3.65 -1.44
CA GLU A 34 -5.63 4.84 -1.33
C GLU A 34 -6.66 4.75 -0.20
N GLU A 35 -7.05 3.54 0.22
CA GLU A 35 -8.00 3.36 1.33
C GLU A 35 -7.34 3.58 2.70
N PHE A 36 -6.02 3.42 2.80
CA PHE A 36 -5.34 3.36 4.09
C PHE A 36 -3.98 4.06 4.15
N ALA A 37 -3.58 4.80 3.13
CA ALA A 37 -2.37 5.58 3.12
C ALA A 37 -2.60 6.94 2.43
N ILE A 38 -1.91 7.97 2.93
CA ILE A 38 -1.84 9.27 2.26
C ILE A 38 -0.63 9.22 1.35
N ARG A 39 -0.83 9.42 0.04
CA ARG A 39 0.26 9.43 -0.94
C ARG A 39 0.52 10.85 -1.44
N LEU A 40 1.77 11.29 -1.33
CA LEU A 40 2.20 12.63 -1.69
C LEU A 40 3.37 12.54 -2.65
N ARG A 41 3.44 13.47 -3.59
CA ARG A 41 4.60 13.64 -4.46
C ARG A 41 5.66 14.48 -3.78
N HIS A 42 6.91 14.43 -4.27
CA HIS A 42 7.94 15.37 -3.78
C HIS A 42 7.55 16.83 -4.00
N SER A 43 6.78 17.13 -5.05
CA SER A 43 6.22 18.47 -5.30
C SER A 43 5.32 18.99 -4.17
N ASP A 44 4.75 18.09 -3.37
CA ASP A 44 3.75 18.42 -2.35
C ASP A 44 4.40 18.67 -0.98
N ILE A 45 5.74 18.51 -0.86
CA ILE A 45 6.52 18.77 0.36
C ILE A 45 6.23 20.16 0.96
N PRO A 46 6.19 21.27 0.18
CA PRO A 46 5.92 22.59 0.74
C PRO A 46 4.58 22.70 1.46
N SER A 47 3.57 21.94 1.00
CA SER A 47 2.22 21.87 1.55
C SER A 47 1.98 20.66 2.46
N LEU A 48 3.02 19.87 2.79
CA LEU A 48 2.88 18.62 3.54
C LEU A 48 2.10 18.83 4.85
N MET A 49 2.44 19.88 5.59
CA MET A 49 1.79 20.17 6.86
C MET A 49 0.32 20.54 6.69
N ASP A 50 -0.02 21.27 5.63
CA ASP A 50 -1.40 21.66 5.34
C ASP A 50 -2.25 20.44 5.00
N VAL A 51 -1.74 19.53 4.16
CA VAL A 51 -2.41 18.27 3.84
C VAL A 51 -2.65 17.44 5.11
N LEU A 52 -1.61 17.25 5.93
CA LEU A 52 -1.73 16.45 7.15
C LEU A 52 -2.71 17.08 8.16
N ARG A 53 -2.71 18.41 8.31
CA ARG A 53 -3.64 19.13 9.21
C ARG A 53 -5.07 19.18 8.68
N SER A 54 -5.25 19.17 7.35
CA SER A 54 -6.57 19.17 6.72
C SER A 54 -7.28 17.82 6.80
N THR A 55 -6.54 16.75 7.12
CA THR A 55 -7.10 15.40 7.23
C THR A 55 -7.88 15.28 8.54
N SER A 56 -9.20 15.10 8.45
CA SER A 56 -10.06 15.01 9.64
C SER A 56 -9.78 13.75 10.47
N ASN A 57 -10.12 13.80 11.76
CA ASN A 57 -9.98 12.66 12.66
C ASN A 57 -10.86 11.48 12.22
N GLU A 58 -12.03 11.76 11.64
CA GLU A 58 -12.97 10.79 11.10
C GLU A 58 -12.34 10.04 9.93
N THR A 59 -11.70 10.77 9.00
CA THR A 59 -10.97 10.17 7.89
C THR A 59 -9.80 9.33 8.39
N ILE A 60 -9.00 9.83 9.33
CA ILE A 60 -7.88 9.06 9.91
C ILE A 60 -8.39 7.75 10.55
N ARG A 61 -9.51 7.80 11.28
CA ARG A 61 -10.13 6.59 11.89
C ARG A 61 -10.60 5.60 10.82
N ALA A 62 -11.26 6.09 9.77
CA ALA A 62 -11.71 5.26 8.66
C ALA A 62 -10.54 4.57 7.95
N MET A 63 -9.48 5.32 7.64
CA MET A 63 -8.28 4.79 7.00
C MET A 63 -7.57 3.75 7.87
N ARG A 64 -7.46 3.98 9.19
CA ARG A 64 -6.91 2.98 10.14
C ARG A 64 -7.74 1.70 10.19
N LEU A 65 -9.07 1.80 10.11
CA LEU A 65 -9.96 0.65 10.05
C LEU A 65 -9.78 -0.12 8.73
N ALA A 66 -9.67 0.58 7.60
CA ALA A 66 -9.38 -0.04 6.31
C ALA A 66 -8.02 -0.76 6.33
N MET A 67 -6.99 -0.12 6.89
CA MET A 67 -5.65 -0.68 7.04
C MET A 67 -5.62 -2.05 7.71
N ARG A 68 -6.48 -2.27 8.71
CA ARG A 68 -6.54 -3.55 9.45
C ARG A 68 -6.86 -4.75 8.55
N LYS A 69 -7.61 -4.54 7.47
CA LYS A 69 -7.94 -5.61 6.51
C LYS A 69 -6.70 -6.15 5.80
N TYR A 70 -5.67 -5.31 5.63
CA TYR A 70 -4.49 -5.60 4.84
C TYR A 70 -3.23 -5.84 5.68
N HIS A 71 -3.31 -5.67 7.00
CA HIS A 71 -2.16 -5.85 7.90
C HIS A 71 -1.51 -7.23 7.78
N ALA A 72 -2.31 -8.29 7.73
CA ALA A 72 -1.86 -9.67 7.57
C ALA A 72 -1.12 -9.92 6.24
N ALA A 73 -1.32 -9.08 5.22
CA ALA A 73 -0.65 -9.21 3.93
C ALA A 73 0.86 -9.00 4.01
N TYR A 74 1.34 -8.32 5.05
CA TYR A 74 2.76 -8.01 5.23
C TYR A 74 3.46 -8.94 6.22
N ASN A 75 2.75 -9.97 6.70
CA ASN A 75 3.29 -10.98 7.59
C ASN A 75 3.47 -12.31 6.82
N TRP A 76 4.69 -12.85 6.88
CA TRP A 76 5.08 -14.07 6.19
C TRP A 76 4.79 -15.35 6.98
N TYR A 77 4.51 -15.26 8.28
CA TYR A 77 4.36 -16.40 9.17
C TYR A 77 2.87 -16.80 9.31
N PRO A 78 2.43 -17.90 8.67
CA PRO A 78 1.03 -18.32 8.70
C PRO A 78 0.54 -18.67 10.11
N GLU A 79 1.44 -19.10 10.99
CA GLU A 79 1.15 -19.43 12.39
C GLU A 79 0.60 -18.23 13.18
N THR A 80 0.90 -17.02 12.69
CA THR A 80 0.43 -15.75 13.27
C THR A 80 -0.65 -15.07 12.40
N GLY A 81 -1.26 -15.83 11.48
CA GLY A 81 -2.28 -15.34 10.54
C GLY A 81 -1.71 -14.57 9.34
N GLY A 82 -0.41 -14.70 9.05
CA GLY A 82 0.23 -14.07 7.91
C GLY A 82 -0.26 -14.61 6.57
N THR A 83 -0.46 -13.72 5.60
CA THR A 83 -0.98 -14.05 4.26
C THR A 83 -0.07 -13.56 3.12
N ALA A 84 1.16 -13.12 3.43
CA ALA A 84 2.07 -12.53 2.44
C ALA A 84 2.35 -13.44 1.23
N TYR A 85 2.41 -14.75 1.44
CA TYR A 85 2.56 -15.72 0.35
C TYR A 85 1.39 -15.62 -0.66
N ASN A 86 0.15 -15.64 -0.17
CA ASN A 86 -1.05 -15.56 -1.02
C ASN A 86 -1.10 -14.24 -1.80
N TRP A 87 -0.75 -13.12 -1.17
CA TRP A 87 -0.68 -11.81 -1.83
C TRP A 87 0.43 -11.74 -2.87
N THR A 88 1.56 -12.42 -2.62
CA THR A 88 2.63 -12.58 -3.61
C THR A 88 2.13 -13.31 -4.85
N ILE A 89 1.45 -14.44 -4.69
CA ILE A 89 0.86 -15.19 -5.80
C ILE A 89 -0.18 -14.34 -6.55
N ALA A 90 -1.05 -13.61 -5.84
CA ALA A 90 -2.04 -12.72 -6.44
C ALA A 90 -1.39 -11.60 -7.30
N SER A 91 -0.34 -10.96 -6.79
CA SER A 91 0.42 -9.94 -7.52
C SER A 91 1.10 -10.52 -8.76
N LEU A 92 1.71 -11.70 -8.65
CA LEU A 92 2.34 -12.38 -9.79
C LEU A 92 1.32 -12.74 -10.87
N HIS A 93 0.15 -13.27 -10.50
CA HIS A 93 -0.93 -13.54 -11.44
C HIS A 93 -1.40 -12.27 -12.17
N LYS A 94 -1.57 -11.15 -11.46
CA LYS A 94 -1.96 -9.88 -12.08
C LYS A 94 -0.91 -9.38 -13.07
N LYS A 95 0.37 -9.47 -12.72
CA LYS A 95 1.48 -9.09 -13.61
C LYS A 95 1.54 -9.97 -14.86
N LEU A 96 1.38 -11.28 -14.70
CA LEU A 96 1.33 -12.22 -15.82
C LEU A 96 0.17 -11.90 -16.78
N TYR A 97 -1.03 -11.67 -16.23
CA TYR A 97 -2.20 -11.30 -17.03
C TYR A 97 -1.97 -10.01 -17.81
N ASN A 98 -1.38 -8.99 -17.17
CA ASN A 98 -1.05 -7.73 -17.83
C ASN A 98 -0.04 -7.93 -18.97
N LEU A 99 1.01 -8.73 -18.75
CA LEU A 99 2.02 -9.04 -19.78
C LEU A 99 1.40 -9.71 -21.00
N TRP A 100 0.53 -10.71 -20.80
CA TRP A 100 -0.19 -11.35 -21.89
C TRP A 100 -1.14 -10.40 -22.61
N GLY A 101 -1.89 -9.58 -21.89
CA GLY A 101 -2.75 -8.56 -22.47
C GLY A 101 -1.99 -7.50 -23.29
N HIS A 102 -0.73 -7.23 -22.98
CA HIS A 102 0.14 -6.40 -23.83
C HIS A 102 0.59 -7.15 -25.08
N HIS A 103 0.94 -8.43 -24.98
CA HIS A 103 1.33 -9.24 -26.14
C HIS A 103 0.23 -9.33 -27.19
N TYR A 104 -1.01 -9.62 -26.79
CA TYR A 104 -2.15 -9.72 -27.71
C TYR A 104 -2.57 -8.38 -28.34
N ARG A 105 -2.23 -7.24 -27.74
CA ARG A 105 -2.53 -5.90 -28.30
C ARG A 105 -1.51 -5.43 -29.34
N LEU A 106 -0.34 -6.08 -29.40
CA LEU A 106 0.75 -5.74 -30.31
C LEU A 106 0.81 -6.66 -31.54
N GLN A 107 -0.09 -7.63 -31.63
CA GLN A 107 -0.32 -8.49 -32.80
C GLN A 107 -1.56 -7.98 -33.55
#